data_AF-A0A2E1IWM4-F1
#
_entry.id   AF-A0A2E1IWM4-F1
#
_cell.length_a   1.000
_cell.length_b   1.000
_cell.length_c   1.000
_cell.angle_alpha   90.00
_cell.angle_beta   90.00
_cell.angle_gamma   90.00
#
_symmetry.space_group_name_H-M   'P 1'
#
loop_
_entity.id
_entity.type
_entity.pdbx_description
1 polymer ?
#
loop_
_entity_poly.entity_id
_entity_poly.type
_entity_poly.pdbx_seq_one_letter_code
_entity_poly.pdbx_strand_id
1 'polypeptide(L)'
;MQSETNKKIKKIIIVPGNFFVSRNFFSSPLIENLQQISVKEKITIYIAGVESNPISSKYFKSLKNYFEDNYNMIFIPLMGSHKSPISRFIWYLKNNFLHKTATYRFNEINNFITHKRYKEITKLKIKDKFLWKTDIWPKYLGFPFPKSKLILKIILRFMSTALTSRNPQIHKHLKEIKPDLLLLGDIQSPISFDYVSVAKKLNIKIAGNVRTWDHLTKNGPVVPGLDEYWVWNPIMRTELEIFHKVSKNKIFEVGSPQFDYYFFNKTNEKNLTDYFNIKNPKSEFFLDDDSKLIFFATNRSHRGIGEESIIHHICENIALGKYNQKKN
;
A
#
# COMPACT_ATOMS: atom_id res chain seq x y z
N MET A 1 -21.06 -35.60 -15.34
CA MET A 1 -19.59 -35.69 -15.56
C MET A 1 -19.09 -35.01 -16.84
N GLN A 2 -19.92 -34.28 -17.61
CA GLN A 2 -19.50 -33.60 -18.85
C GLN A 2 -19.23 -32.08 -18.70
N SER A 3 -19.26 -31.52 -17.49
CA SER A 3 -19.17 -30.06 -17.26
C SER A 3 -17.78 -29.55 -16.84
N GLU A 4 -16.82 -30.41 -16.51
CA GLU A 4 -15.48 -29.98 -16.03
C GLU A 4 -14.42 -29.85 -17.14
N THR A 5 -14.67 -30.44 -18.30
CA THR A 5 -13.67 -30.55 -19.38
C THR A 5 -13.51 -29.28 -20.22
N ASN A 6 -14.41 -28.29 -20.11
CA ASN A 6 -14.39 -27.08 -20.95
C ASN A 6 -14.34 -25.75 -20.17
N LYS A 7 -13.87 -25.76 -18.91
CA LYS A 7 -13.71 -24.52 -18.15
C LYS A 7 -12.56 -23.69 -18.76
N LYS A 8 -12.91 -22.60 -19.45
CA LYS A 8 -11.97 -21.64 -20.05
C LYS A 8 -10.99 -21.15 -18.99
N ILE A 9 -9.68 -21.25 -19.28
CA ILE A 9 -8.62 -20.76 -18.39
C ILE A 9 -8.85 -19.28 -18.10
N LYS A 10 -8.95 -18.94 -16.82
CA LYS A 10 -9.14 -17.57 -16.34
C LYS A 10 -7.80 -16.91 -16.10
N LYS A 11 -7.69 -15.62 -16.39
CA LYS A 11 -6.43 -14.87 -16.21
C LYS A 11 -6.64 -13.73 -15.24
N ILE A 12 -5.79 -13.64 -14.22
CA ILE A 12 -5.84 -12.57 -13.22
C ILE A 12 -4.50 -11.85 -13.21
N ILE A 13 -4.54 -10.52 -13.17
CA ILE A 13 -3.34 -9.70 -12.93
C ILE A 13 -3.44 -9.09 -11.54
N ILE A 14 -2.41 -9.25 -10.73
CA ILE A 14 -2.28 -8.64 -9.40
C ILE A 14 -1.23 -7.52 -9.48
N VAL A 15 -1.59 -6.31 -9.06
CA VAL A 15 -0.70 -5.15 -8.94
C VAL A 15 -0.45 -4.90 -7.45
N PRO A 16 0.63 -5.42 -6.86
CA PRO A 16 0.76 -5.63 -5.41
C PRO A 16 0.97 -4.33 -4.59
N GLY A 17 1.07 -3.16 -5.24
CA GLY A 17 1.23 -1.87 -4.59
C GLY A 17 2.68 -1.62 -4.13
N ASN A 18 2.86 -1.08 -2.93
CA ASN A 18 4.19 -0.72 -2.42
C ASN A 18 5.00 -1.94 -1.95
N PHE A 19 6.31 -1.81 -1.85
CA PHE A 19 7.20 -2.92 -1.47
C PHE A 19 6.93 -3.52 -0.10
N PHE A 20 6.68 -2.67 0.89
CA PHE A 20 6.43 -3.11 2.26
C PHE A 20 5.18 -3.99 2.39
N VAL A 21 4.08 -3.57 1.77
CA VAL A 21 2.82 -4.32 1.82
C VAL A 21 2.88 -5.54 0.93
N SER A 22 3.49 -5.42 -0.26
CA SER A 22 3.72 -6.55 -1.16
C SER A 22 4.49 -7.67 -0.46
N ARG A 23 5.53 -7.34 0.32
CA ARG A 23 6.29 -8.34 1.09
C ARG A 23 5.38 -9.16 2.00
N ASN A 24 4.54 -8.48 2.79
CA ASN A 24 3.64 -9.17 3.71
C ASN A 24 2.55 -9.95 2.95
N PHE A 25 2.05 -9.41 1.84
CA PHE A 25 1.10 -10.07 0.94
C PHE A 25 1.65 -11.39 0.40
N PHE A 26 2.90 -11.39 -0.07
CA PHE A 26 3.59 -12.56 -0.63
C PHE A 26 4.14 -13.53 0.42
N SER A 27 4.33 -13.07 1.66
CA SER A 27 4.77 -13.94 2.76
C SER A 27 3.58 -14.56 3.50
N SER A 28 2.36 -14.11 3.20
CA SER A 28 1.15 -14.65 3.81
C SER A 28 0.67 -15.93 3.11
N PRO A 29 -0.08 -16.80 3.82
CA PRO A 29 -0.72 -17.99 3.24
C PRO A 29 -1.64 -17.69 2.07
N LEU A 30 -1.99 -16.42 1.84
CA LEU A 30 -2.71 -15.98 0.65
C LEU A 30 -2.04 -16.49 -0.62
N ILE A 31 -0.71 -16.44 -0.74
CA ILE A 31 -0.06 -16.83 -2.00
C ILE A 31 -0.17 -18.33 -2.28
N GLU A 32 -0.09 -19.15 -1.22
CA GLU A 32 -0.25 -20.59 -1.27
C GLU A 32 -1.70 -20.96 -1.59
N ASN A 33 -2.65 -20.29 -0.93
CA ASN A 33 -4.07 -20.44 -1.22
C ASN A 33 -4.40 -20.01 -2.65
N LEU A 34 -3.81 -18.92 -3.14
CA LEU A 34 -3.95 -18.47 -4.53
C LEU A 34 -3.38 -19.51 -5.50
N GLN A 35 -2.24 -20.13 -5.19
CA GLN A 35 -1.67 -21.21 -6.01
C GLN A 35 -2.57 -22.45 -6.01
N GLN A 36 -3.07 -22.87 -4.85
CA GLN A 36 -3.98 -24.02 -4.76
C GLN A 36 -5.27 -23.78 -5.53
N ILE A 37 -5.87 -22.61 -5.37
CA ILE A 37 -7.06 -22.19 -6.10
C ILE A 37 -6.75 -22.07 -7.60
N SER A 38 -5.58 -21.57 -7.98
CA SER A 38 -5.24 -21.39 -9.40
C SER A 38 -5.13 -22.72 -10.13
N VAL A 39 -4.56 -23.75 -9.49
CA VAL A 39 -4.51 -25.12 -10.01
C VAL A 39 -5.91 -25.71 -10.09
N LYS A 40 -6.69 -25.62 -8.99
CA LYS A 40 -8.04 -26.20 -8.91
C LYS A 40 -9.01 -25.57 -9.92
N GLU A 41 -8.97 -24.25 -10.07
CA GLU A 41 -9.93 -23.48 -10.86
C GLU A 41 -9.43 -23.13 -12.28
N LYS A 42 -8.25 -23.64 -12.67
CA LYS A 42 -7.60 -23.35 -13.96
C LYS A 42 -7.41 -21.84 -14.18
N ILE A 43 -6.77 -21.18 -13.23
CA ILE A 43 -6.46 -19.75 -13.26
C ILE A 43 -4.96 -19.57 -13.55
N THR A 44 -4.62 -18.69 -14.49
CA THR A 44 -3.26 -18.18 -14.66
C THR A 44 -3.14 -16.85 -13.93
N ILE A 45 -2.22 -16.78 -12.97
CA ILE A 45 -1.97 -15.57 -12.18
C ILE A 45 -0.73 -14.87 -12.72
N TYR A 46 -0.88 -13.59 -13.01
CA TYR A 46 0.20 -12.68 -13.38
C TYR A 46 0.42 -11.69 -12.23
N ILE A 47 1.66 -11.51 -11.80
CA ILE A 47 2.03 -10.54 -10.78
C ILE A 47 2.81 -9.41 -11.45
N ALA A 48 2.26 -8.20 -11.40
CA ALA A 48 2.98 -7.01 -11.81
C ALA A 48 4.06 -6.66 -10.78
N GLY A 49 5.17 -6.08 -11.25
CA GLY A 49 6.28 -5.68 -10.40
C GLY A 49 5.87 -4.77 -9.22
N VAL A 50 6.78 -4.63 -8.27
CA VAL A 50 6.54 -3.89 -7.03
C VAL A 50 7.10 -2.46 -7.13
N GLU A 51 6.53 -1.48 -6.41
CA GLU A 51 6.95 -0.06 -6.49
C GLU A 51 8.48 0.15 -6.32
N SER A 52 9.13 0.34 -7.46
CA SER A 52 10.34 1.12 -7.72
C SER A 52 10.44 1.15 -9.25
N ASN A 53 10.44 2.30 -9.92
CA ASN A 53 10.43 2.31 -11.38
C ASN A 53 11.58 3.13 -11.98
N PRO A 54 12.46 2.53 -12.80
CA PRO A 54 12.54 1.10 -13.10
C PRO A 54 13.09 0.28 -11.92
N ILE A 55 12.52 -0.91 -11.71
CA ILE A 55 13.11 -1.94 -10.85
C ILE A 55 14.45 -2.34 -11.49
N SER A 56 15.51 -2.54 -10.68
CA SER A 56 16.76 -3.06 -11.23
C SER A 56 16.56 -4.43 -11.88
N SER A 57 17.23 -4.70 -13.00
CA SER A 57 17.10 -5.97 -13.73
C SER A 57 17.41 -7.18 -12.83
N LYS A 58 18.41 -7.05 -11.96
CA LYS A 58 18.78 -8.06 -10.95
C LYS A 58 17.61 -8.36 -10.01
N TYR A 59 16.96 -7.32 -9.49
CA TYR A 59 15.86 -7.47 -8.55
C TYR A 59 14.61 -8.05 -9.22
N PHE A 60 14.29 -7.59 -10.44
CA PHE A 60 13.21 -8.16 -11.25
C PHE A 60 13.43 -9.66 -11.51
N LYS A 61 14.66 -10.06 -11.89
CA LYS A 61 15.00 -11.47 -12.13
C LYS A 61 14.86 -12.31 -10.85
N SER A 62 15.29 -11.77 -9.70
CA SER A 62 15.13 -12.45 -8.41
C SER A 62 13.67 -12.72 -8.06
N LEU A 63 12.80 -11.71 -8.22
CA LEU A 63 11.37 -11.87 -7.95
C LEU A 63 10.71 -12.79 -8.98
N LYS A 64 11.10 -12.68 -10.25
CA LYS A 64 10.61 -13.55 -11.32
C LYS A 64 10.86 -15.02 -10.97
N ASN A 65 12.10 -15.38 -10.65
CA ASN A 65 12.45 -16.73 -10.25
C ASN A 65 11.66 -17.17 -9.01
N TYR A 66 11.53 -16.30 -8.00
CA TYR A 66 10.75 -16.62 -6.80
C TYR A 66 9.29 -16.99 -7.11
N PHE A 67 8.60 -16.24 -7.99
CA PHE A 67 7.19 -16.50 -8.32
C PHE A 67 6.99 -17.64 -9.32
N GLU A 68 7.82 -17.70 -10.35
CA GLU A 68 7.67 -18.71 -11.41
C GLU A 68 8.10 -20.09 -10.93
N ASP A 69 9.22 -20.18 -10.18
CA ASP A 69 9.76 -21.46 -9.74
C ASP A 69 8.96 -22.08 -8.57
N ASN A 70 8.42 -21.25 -7.67
CA ASN A 70 7.74 -21.75 -6.46
C ASN A 70 6.22 -21.76 -6.54
N TYR A 71 5.61 -20.84 -7.30
CA TYR A 71 4.15 -20.59 -7.22
C TYR A 71 3.41 -20.73 -8.56
N ASN A 72 4.10 -21.05 -9.66
CA ASN A 72 3.52 -21.07 -11.02
C ASN A 72 2.78 -19.75 -11.35
N MET A 73 3.32 -18.62 -10.90
CA MET A 73 2.79 -17.29 -11.13
C MET A 73 3.73 -16.51 -12.05
N ILE A 74 3.19 -15.87 -13.08
CA ILE A 74 4.00 -15.22 -14.13
C ILE A 74 4.32 -13.79 -13.70
N PHE A 75 5.60 -13.44 -13.61
CA PHE A 75 6.00 -12.09 -13.21
C PHE A 75 6.13 -11.16 -14.42
N ILE A 76 5.45 -10.02 -14.38
CA ILE A 76 5.46 -9.02 -15.46
C ILE A 76 5.94 -7.65 -14.95
N PRO A 77 6.55 -6.81 -15.82
CA PRO A 77 6.91 -5.45 -15.43
C PRO A 77 5.70 -4.64 -14.93
N LEU A 78 5.89 -3.90 -13.84
CA LEU A 78 4.86 -2.98 -13.31
C LEU A 78 4.56 -1.86 -14.31
N MET A 79 5.60 -1.29 -14.88
CA MET A 79 5.50 -0.35 -15.98
C MET A 79 6.86 -0.23 -16.69
N GLY A 80 6.84 0.36 -17.88
CA GLY A 80 8.07 0.65 -18.62
C GLY A 80 8.82 1.87 -18.14
N SER A 81 10.10 1.92 -18.49
CA SER A 81 10.84 3.18 -18.47
C SER A 81 10.24 4.16 -19.49
N HIS A 82 10.05 5.40 -19.05
CA HIS A 82 9.61 6.50 -19.90
C HIS A 82 10.74 6.86 -20.88
N LYS A 83 10.52 6.57 -22.17
CA LYS A 83 11.54 6.74 -23.21
C LYS A 83 11.80 8.21 -23.56
N SER A 84 10.78 9.08 -23.54
CA SER A 84 10.91 10.48 -23.93
C SER A 84 10.98 11.44 -22.73
N PRO A 85 11.72 12.56 -22.82
CA PRO A 85 11.73 13.61 -21.78
C PRO A 85 10.33 14.11 -21.42
N ILE A 86 9.46 14.29 -22.42
CA ILE A 86 8.07 14.72 -22.22
C ILE A 86 7.29 13.69 -21.40
N SER A 87 7.42 12.39 -21.70
CA SER A 87 6.74 11.34 -20.94
C SER A 87 7.23 11.25 -19.48
N ARG A 88 8.53 11.47 -19.24
CA ARG A 88 9.11 11.58 -17.89
C ARG A 88 8.56 12.79 -17.15
N PHE A 89 8.46 13.94 -17.81
CA PHE A 89 7.91 15.15 -17.24
C PHE A 89 6.43 14.99 -16.88
N ILE A 90 5.61 14.43 -17.79
CA ILE A 90 4.19 14.16 -17.54
C ILE A 90 4.02 13.19 -16.37
N TRP A 91 4.81 12.12 -16.34
CA TRP A 91 4.82 11.17 -15.22
C TRP A 91 5.20 11.87 -13.91
N TYR A 92 6.27 12.67 -13.90
CA TYR A 92 6.69 13.42 -12.73
C TYR A 92 5.59 14.38 -12.26
N LEU A 93 5.00 15.15 -13.16
CA LEU A 93 3.90 16.08 -12.88
C LEU A 93 2.70 15.33 -12.29
N LYS A 94 2.32 14.18 -12.85
CA LYS A 94 1.22 13.36 -12.32
C LYS A 94 1.51 12.86 -10.90
N ASN A 95 2.65 12.20 -10.71
CA ASN A 95 2.98 11.51 -9.45
C ASN A 95 3.37 12.49 -8.33
N ASN A 96 4.14 13.54 -8.66
CA ASN A 96 4.70 14.45 -7.67
C ASN A 96 3.92 15.75 -7.50
N PHE A 97 3.02 16.09 -8.42
CA PHE A 97 2.21 17.30 -8.30
C PHE A 97 0.71 17.00 -8.28
N LEU A 98 0.13 16.43 -9.34
CA LEU A 98 -1.33 16.25 -9.43
C LEU A 98 -1.88 15.32 -8.34
N HIS A 99 -1.24 14.19 -8.09
CA HIS A 99 -1.65 13.29 -7.00
C HIS A 99 -1.55 13.96 -5.62
N LYS A 100 -0.45 14.70 -5.38
CA LYS A 100 -0.22 15.41 -4.12
C LYS A 100 -1.21 16.56 -3.91
N THR A 101 -1.52 17.31 -4.96
CA THR A 101 -2.50 18.42 -4.93
C THR A 101 -3.94 17.91 -4.76
N ALA A 102 -4.28 16.76 -5.37
CA ALA A 102 -5.54 16.07 -5.14
C ALA A 102 -5.65 15.58 -3.69
N THR A 103 -4.58 14.98 -3.15
CA THR A 103 -4.52 14.52 -1.76
C THR A 103 -4.70 15.67 -0.78
N TYR A 104 -3.99 16.79 -0.98
CA TYR A 104 -4.16 17.98 -0.16
C TYR A 104 -5.62 18.44 -0.13
N ARG A 105 -6.23 18.65 -1.30
CA ARG A 105 -7.61 19.16 -1.41
C ARG A 105 -8.63 18.20 -0.84
N PHE A 106 -8.50 16.91 -1.13
CA PHE A 106 -9.37 15.88 -0.59
C PHE A 106 -9.36 15.90 0.95
N ASN A 107 -8.18 15.98 1.55
CA ASN A 107 -8.04 16.02 2.99
C ASN A 107 -8.53 17.35 3.60
N GLU A 108 -8.29 18.48 2.94
CA GLU A 108 -8.79 19.80 3.36
C GLU A 108 -10.32 19.86 3.33
N ILE A 109 -10.95 19.35 2.27
CA ILE A 109 -12.41 19.33 2.09
C ILE A 109 -13.08 18.49 3.18
N ASN A 110 -12.50 17.34 3.52
CA ASN A 110 -13.05 16.43 4.53
C ASN A 110 -12.59 16.75 5.96
N ASN A 111 -11.76 17.78 6.15
CA ASN A 111 -11.33 18.27 7.47
C ASN A 111 -10.62 17.23 8.36
N PHE A 112 -9.90 16.28 7.76
CA PHE A 112 -9.26 15.19 8.50
C PHE A 112 -8.21 15.68 9.51
N ILE A 113 -8.22 15.07 10.70
CA ILE A 113 -7.33 15.47 11.81
C ILE A 113 -5.86 15.35 11.44
N THR A 114 -5.48 14.28 10.73
CA THR A 114 -4.12 14.02 10.27
C THR A 114 -3.62 15.13 9.36
N HIS A 115 -4.49 15.67 8.50
CA HIS A 115 -4.14 16.78 7.63
C HIS A 115 -3.96 18.10 8.39
N LYS A 116 -4.78 18.37 9.42
CA LYS A 116 -4.57 19.52 10.31
C LYS A 116 -3.21 19.47 11.00
N ARG A 117 -2.87 18.30 11.57
CA ARG A 117 -1.57 18.07 12.23
C ARG A 117 -0.40 18.28 11.27
N TYR A 118 -0.47 17.75 10.04
CA TYR A 118 0.60 17.99 9.06
C TYR A 118 0.76 19.47 8.71
N LYS A 119 -0.35 20.22 8.59
CA LYS A 119 -0.27 21.67 8.36
C LYS A 119 0.35 22.41 9.53
N GLU A 120 0.11 22.00 10.77
CA GLU A 120 0.75 22.58 11.95
C GLU A 120 2.25 22.32 11.96
N ILE A 121 2.66 21.08 11.67
CA ILE A 121 4.09 20.72 11.55
C ILE A 121 4.77 21.58 10.47
N THR A 122 4.15 21.78 9.30
CA THR A 122 4.73 22.64 8.23
C THR A 122 4.85 24.12 8.59
N LYS A 123 4.12 24.60 9.61
CA LYS A 123 4.29 25.99 10.07
C LYS A 123 5.57 26.15 10.89
N LEU A 124 6.05 25.07 11.52
CA LEU A 124 7.31 25.07 12.22
C LEU A 124 8.42 25.20 11.18
N LYS A 125 9.24 26.25 11.25
CA LYS A 125 10.42 26.47 10.38
C LYS A 125 11.53 25.47 10.70
N ILE A 126 11.22 24.17 10.73
CA ILE A 126 12.19 23.10 10.96
C ILE A 126 13.06 22.98 9.71
N LYS A 127 14.39 22.95 9.87
CA LYS A 127 15.34 22.83 8.76
C LYS A 127 14.96 21.65 7.85
N ASP A 128 14.84 21.96 6.56
CA ASP A 128 14.36 21.15 5.44
C ASP A 128 14.76 19.66 5.45
N LYS A 129 15.98 19.33 5.91
CA LYS A 129 16.57 17.99 5.74
C LYS A 129 15.71 16.84 6.28
N PHE A 130 14.84 17.09 7.26
CA PHE A 130 13.97 16.07 7.86
C PHE A 130 12.52 16.09 7.34
N LEU A 131 11.99 17.25 6.93
CA LEU A 131 10.59 17.40 6.51
C LEU A 131 10.32 16.79 5.13
N TRP A 132 11.24 16.93 4.17
CA TRP A 132 11.04 16.46 2.78
C TRP A 132 10.98 14.93 2.62
N LYS A 133 11.28 14.16 3.66
CA LYS A 133 11.21 12.69 3.66
C LYS A 133 9.95 12.13 4.33
N THR A 134 9.02 12.99 4.75
CA THR A 134 7.79 12.60 5.45
C THR A 134 6.55 12.85 4.58
N ASP A 135 5.42 12.23 4.92
CA ASP A 135 4.12 12.36 4.23
C ASP A 135 3.47 13.75 4.45
N ILE A 136 4.27 14.82 4.40
CA ILE A 136 3.84 16.18 4.63
C ILE A 136 3.40 16.80 3.32
N TRP A 137 2.27 17.51 3.36
CA TRP A 137 1.68 18.18 2.20
C TRP A 137 1.83 19.70 2.35
N PRO A 138 2.85 20.32 1.74
CA PRO A 138 3.03 21.77 1.80
C PRO A 138 1.79 22.53 1.36
N LYS A 139 1.53 23.70 1.98
CA LYS A 139 0.35 24.53 1.70
C LYS A 139 0.20 24.92 0.22
N TYR A 140 1.30 25.06 -0.52
CA TYR A 140 1.26 25.40 -1.94
C TYR A 140 0.53 24.33 -2.78
N LEU A 141 0.48 23.08 -2.32
CA LEU A 141 -0.27 22.03 -3.02
C LEU A 141 -1.79 22.27 -2.99
N GLY A 142 -2.28 23.05 -2.03
CA GLY A 142 -3.68 23.45 -1.92
C GLY A 142 -4.05 24.69 -2.75
N PHE A 143 -3.07 25.41 -3.29
CA PHE A 143 -3.32 26.62 -4.07
C PHE A 143 -3.72 26.29 -5.53
N PRO A 144 -4.67 27.01 -6.15
CA PRO A 144 -5.65 27.91 -5.53
C PRO A 144 -6.85 27.13 -4.95
N PHE A 145 -7.59 27.80 -4.04
CA PHE A 145 -8.85 27.33 -3.45
C PHE A 145 -8.80 25.89 -2.92
N PRO A 146 -8.17 25.65 -1.76
CA PRO A 146 -7.90 24.31 -1.25
C PRO A 146 -9.16 23.50 -0.89
N LYS A 147 -10.32 24.17 -0.72
CA LYS A 147 -11.63 23.56 -0.44
C LYS A 147 -12.52 23.40 -1.67
N SER A 148 -12.04 23.71 -2.88
CA SER A 148 -12.85 23.63 -4.09
C SER A 148 -13.05 22.17 -4.55
N LYS A 149 -14.27 21.65 -4.40
CA LYS A 149 -14.68 20.34 -4.93
C LYS A 149 -14.59 20.27 -6.46
N LEU A 150 -14.84 21.39 -7.15
CA LEU A 150 -14.76 21.46 -8.60
C LEU A 150 -13.32 21.26 -9.09
N ILE A 151 -12.35 21.96 -8.48
CA ILE A 151 -10.92 21.81 -8.83
C ILE A 151 -10.46 20.38 -8.56
N LEU A 152 -10.83 19.81 -7.41
CA LEU A 152 -10.53 18.40 -7.11
C LEU A 152 -11.09 17.46 -8.19
N LYS A 153 -12.35 17.65 -8.61
CA LYS A 153 -12.97 16.85 -9.67
C LYS A 153 -12.23 16.98 -11.01
N ILE A 154 -11.78 18.18 -11.37
CA ILE A 154 -11.00 18.43 -12.58
C ILE A 154 -9.65 17.72 -12.51
N ILE A 155 -8.92 17.84 -11.40
CA ILE A 155 -7.62 17.16 -11.19
C ILE A 155 -7.80 15.65 -11.30
N LEU A 156 -8.81 15.08 -10.64
CA LEU A 156 -9.06 13.62 -10.68
C LEU A 156 -9.44 13.12 -12.07
N ARG A 157 -10.26 13.89 -12.80
CA ARG A 157 -10.57 13.59 -14.20
C ARG A 157 -9.29 13.63 -15.03
N PHE A 158 -8.46 14.66 -14.85
CA PHE A 158 -7.19 14.82 -15.56
C PHE A 158 -6.22 13.68 -15.28
N MET A 159 -6.07 13.25 -14.02
CA MET A 159 -5.25 12.10 -13.61
C MET A 159 -5.72 10.77 -14.23
N SER A 160 -7.02 10.67 -14.58
CA SER A 160 -7.61 9.48 -15.19
C SER A 160 -7.62 9.52 -16.72
N THR A 161 -7.19 10.62 -17.34
CA THR A 161 -7.20 10.77 -18.81
C THR A 161 -6.11 9.96 -19.51
N ALA A 162 -6.30 9.74 -20.81
CA ALA A 162 -5.28 9.15 -21.67
C ALA A 162 -3.98 9.98 -21.75
N LEU A 163 -3.99 11.26 -21.39
CA LEU A 163 -2.80 12.12 -21.44
C LEU A 163 -1.81 11.80 -20.30
N THR A 164 -2.35 11.64 -19.09
CA THR A 164 -1.55 11.36 -17.89
C THR A 164 -1.45 9.87 -17.59
N SER A 165 -2.41 9.08 -18.07
CA SER A 165 -2.50 7.64 -17.80
C SER A 165 -2.27 6.73 -19.00
N ARG A 166 -1.67 7.25 -20.09
CA ARG A 166 -1.11 6.39 -21.15
C ARG A 166 0.23 5.84 -20.69
N ASN A 167 0.23 4.62 -20.16
CA ASN A 167 1.43 3.82 -20.13
C ASN A 167 1.38 2.77 -21.25
N PRO A 168 2.22 2.89 -22.30
CA PRO A 168 2.20 1.95 -23.42
C PRO A 168 2.48 0.51 -23.02
N GLN A 169 3.31 0.28 -22.00
CA GLN A 169 3.60 -1.09 -21.54
C GLN A 169 2.43 -1.69 -20.76
N ILE A 170 1.78 -0.92 -19.87
CA ILE A 170 0.55 -1.38 -19.21
C ILE A 170 -0.51 -1.72 -20.26
N HIS A 171 -0.69 -0.87 -21.27
CA HIS A 171 -1.61 -1.16 -22.38
C HIS A 171 -1.24 -2.42 -23.16
N LYS A 172 0.04 -2.57 -23.50
CA LYS A 172 0.54 -3.77 -24.19
C LYS A 172 0.25 -5.03 -23.37
N HIS A 173 0.65 -5.06 -22.09
CA HIS A 173 0.43 -6.21 -21.22
C HIS A 173 -1.05 -6.55 -21.04
N LEU A 174 -1.90 -5.56 -20.73
CA LEU A 174 -3.34 -5.81 -20.55
C LEU A 174 -4.00 -6.29 -21.86
N LYS A 175 -3.58 -5.77 -23.02
CA LYS A 175 -4.11 -6.17 -24.33
C LYS A 175 -3.65 -7.57 -24.76
N GLU A 176 -2.41 -7.95 -24.45
CA GLU A 176 -1.84 -9.26 -24.77
C GLU A 176 -2.37 -10.35 -23.84
N ILE A 177 -2.38 -10.09 -22.53
CA ILE A 177 -2.82 -11.06 -21.53
C ILE A 177 -4.34 -11.27 -21.62
N LYS A 178 -5.10 -10.18 -21.82
CA LYS A 178 -6.57 -10.14 -21.75
C LYS A 178 -7.08 -10.75 -20.43
N PRO A 179 -6.72 -10.17 -19.27
CA PRO A 179 -7.14 -10.70 -17.99
C PRO A 179 -8.67 -10.61 -17.84
N ASP A 180 -9.26 -11.61 -17.18
CA ASP A 180 -10.64 -11.56 -16.72
C ASP A 180 -10.78 -10.60 -15.53
N LEU A 181 -9.73 -10.46 -14.71
CA LEU A 181 -9.73 -9.62 -13.51
C LEU A 181 -8.36 -8.93 -13.30
N LEU A 182 -8.43 -7.65 -12.96
CA LEU A 182 -7.30 -6.85 -12.49
C LEU A 182 -7.50 -6.54 -10.99
N LEU A 183 -6.56 -6.99 -10.16
CA LEU A 183 -6.54 -6.78 -8.72
C LEU A 183 -5.51 -5.71 -8.35
N LEU A 184 -5.94 -4.63 -7.70
CA LEU A 184 -5.08 -3.56 -7.22
C LEU A 184 -4.81 -3.72 -5.73
N GLY A 185 -3.53 -3.81 -5.33
CA GLY A 185 -3.13 -3.88 -3.93
C GLY A 185 -3.17 -2.54 -3.19
N ASP A 186 -3.20 -1.42 -3.94
CA ASP A 186 -3.37 -0.07 -3.37
C ASP A 186 -4.23 0.79 -4.30
N ILE A 187 -5.50 0.98 -3.94
CA ILE A 187 -6.43 1.82 -4.72
C ILE A 187 -6.13 3.33 -4.67
N GLN A 188 -5.16 3.79 -3.88
CA GLN A 188 -4.77 5.20 -3.78
C GLN A 188 -3.39 5.49 -4.38
N SER A 189 -2.64 4.47 -4.82
CA SER A 189 -1.35 4.68 -5.49
C SER A 189 -1.55 5.35 -6.86
N PRO A 190 -0.68 6.29 -7.26
CA PRO A 190 -0.72 6.90 -8.59
C PRO A 190 -0.75 5.90 -9.75
N ILE A 191 -0.05 4.75 -9.62
CA ILE A 191 0.02 3.72 -10.66
C ILE A 191 -1.32 3.02 -10.88
N SER A 192 -2.15 2.94 -9.84
CA SER A 192 -3.49 2.36 -9.92
C SER A 192 -4.39 3.18 -10.85
N PHE A 193 -4.20 4.50 -10.94
CA PHE A 193 -4.91 5.30 -11.94
C PHE A 193 -4.53 4.93 -13.38
N ASP A 194 -3.26 4.58 -13.64
CA ASP A 194 -2.81 4.13 -14.96
C ASP A 194 -3.46 2.80 -15.35
N TYR A 195 -3.38 1.82 -14.44
CA TYR A 195 -3.97 0.49 -14.64
C TYR A 195 -5.49 0.56 -14.83
N VAL A 196 -6.21 1.33 -13.99
CA VAL A 196 -7.66 1.49 -14.12
C VAL A 196 -8.05 2.19 -15.43
N SER A 197 -7.33 3.23 -15.83
CA SER A 197 -7.62 3.96 -17.08
C SER A 197 -7.50 3.05 -18.30
N VAL A 198 -6.49 2.17 -18.33
CA VAL A 198 -6.29 1.21 -19.42
C VAL A 198 -7.28 0.05 -19.34
N ALA A 199 -7.47 -0.54 -18.16
CA ALA A 199 -8.36 -1.68 -17.95
C ALA A 199 -9.81 -1.36 -18.35
N LYS A 200 -10.31 -0.17 -18.00
CA LYS A 200 -11.64 0.30 -18.41
C LYS A 200 -11.82 0.36 -19.93
N LYS A 201 -10.81 0.83 -20.66
CA LYS A 201 -10.87 0.88 -22.13
C LYS A 201 -10.91 -0.50 -22.78
N LEU A 202 -10.38 -1.51 -22.08
CA LEU A 202 -10.35 -2.89 -22.51
C LEU A 202 -11.48 -3.73 -21.92
N ASN A 203 -12.44 -3.11 -21.21
CA ASN A 203 -13.56 -3.78 -20.54
C ASN A 203 -13.13 -4.91 -19.58
N ILE A 204 -11.99 -4.72 -18.90
CA ILE A 204 -11.47 -5.66 -17.89
C ILE A 204 -12.13 -5.36 -16.54
N LYS A 205 -12.55 -6.40 -15.81
CA LYS A 205 -13.08 -6.25 -14.45
C LYS A 205 -11.99 -5.84 -13.47
N ILE A 206 -12.33 -4.97 -12.52
CA ILE A 206 -11.34 -4.37 -11.62
C ILE A 206 -11.84 -4.45 -10.17
N ALA A 207 -11.04 -5.08 -9.33
CA ALA A 207 -11.19 -5.00 -7.88
C ALA A 207 -9.92 -4.42 -7.25
N GLY A 208 -10.02 -3.86 -6.05
CA GLY A 208 -8.84 -3.32 -5.38
C GLY A 208 -8.99 -3.11 -3.90
N ASN A 209 -7.88 -3.28 -3.18
CA ASN A 209 -7.81 -3.22 -1.73
C ASN A 209 -7.35 -1.85 -1.22
N VAL A 210 -7.88 -1.47 -0.07
CA VAL A 210 -7.31 -0.40 0.76
C VAL A 210 -6.01 -0.90 1.37
N ARG A 211 -4.91 -0.15 1.14
CA ARG A 211 -3.57 -0.62 1.51
C ARG A 211 -3.26 -0.59 3.01
N THR A 212 -3.76 0.38 3.77
CA THR A 212 -3.57 0.44 5.24
C THR A 212 -4.77 1.04 5.94
N TRP A 213 -4.82 0.84 7.27
CA TRP A 213 -5.89 1.31 8.15
C TRP A 213 -6.16 2.81 8.14
N ASP A 214 -5.15 3.65 7.87
CA ASP A 214 -5.26 5.12 7.93
C ASP A 214 -5.42 5.80 6.56
N HIS A 215 -5.34 5.06 5.45
CA HIS A 215 -5.22 5.71 4.14
C HIS A 215 -6.47 6.43 3.65
N LEU A 216 -7.67 5.93 3.94
CA LEU A 216 -8.91 6.56 3.46
C LEU A 216 -9.08 8.00 4.02
N THR A 217 -8.43 8.29 5.16
CA THR A 217 -8.48 9.60 5.82
C THR A 217 -7.14 10.36 5.75
N LYS A 218 -6.17 9.87 4.98
CA LYS A 218 -4.82 10.45 4.88
C LYS A 218 -4.27 10.55 3.45
N ASN A 219 -4.42 9.52 2.63
CA ASN A 219 -3.70 9.35 1.37
C ASN A 219 -4.46 9.85 0.14
N GLY A 220 -5.47 10.71 0.35
CA GLY A 220 -6.20 11.34 -0.73
C GLY A 220 -7.28 10.46 -1.34
N PRO A 221 -7.81 10.81 -2.51
CA PRO A 221 -8.94 10.10 -3.11
C PRO A 221 -8.55 8.72 -3.65
N VAL A 222 -9.43 7.74 -3.49
CA VAL A 222 -9.34 6.43 -4.16
C VAL A 222 -9.52 6.57 -5.67
N VAL A 223 -8.92 5.66 -6.42
CA VAL A 223 -9.14 5.55 -7.87
C VAL A 223 -10.63 5.23 -8.14
N PRO A 224 -11.31 5.99 -9.01
CA PRO A 224 -12.76 5.86 -9.16
C PRO A 224 -13.16 4.74 -10.12
N GLY A 225 -14.34 4.19 -9.89
CA GLY A 225 -15.07 3.28 -10.77
C GLY A 225 -14.43 1.90 -10.93
N LEU A 226 -13.98 1.30 -9.83
CA LEU A 226 -13.79 -0.14 -9.76
C LEU A 226 -15.16 -0.84 -9.80
N ASP A 227 -15.13 -2.13 -10.14
CA ASP A 227 -16.26 -3.03 -9.94
C ASP A 227 -16.40 -3.35 -8.44
N GLU A 228 -15.28 -3.59 -7.75
CA GLU A 228 -15.24 -3.89 -6.32
C GLU A 228 -14.15 -3.11 -5.57
N TYR A 229 -14.51 -2.62 -4.38
CA TYR A 229 -13.62 -2.00 -3.41
C TYR A 229 -13.53 -2.88 -2.19
N TRP A 230 -12.33 -3.34 -1.89
CA TRP A 230 -12.06 -4.24 -0.78
C TRP A 230 -11.51 -3.47 0.41
N VAL A 231 -12.09 -3.72 1.58
CA VAL A 231 -11.75 -3.05 2.83
C VAL A 231 -11.54 -4.05 3.96
N TRP A 232 -10.86 -3.62 5.01
CA TRP A 232 -10.48 -4.49 6.12
C TRP A 232 -11.60 -4.70 7.12
N ASN A 233 -12.46 -3.70 7.30
CA ASN A 233 -13.45 -3.67 8.38
C ASN A 233 -14.60 -2.67 8.10
N PRO A 234 -15.66 -2.68 8.92
CA PRO A 234 -16.82 -1.78 8.78
C PRO A 234 -16.53 -0.29 8.89
N ILE A 235 -15.47 0.09 9.61
CA ILE A 235 -15.06 1.50 9.71
C ILE A 235 -14.62 1.98 8.32
N MET A 236 -13.74 1.23 7.64
CA MET A 236 -13.31 1.56 6.29
C MET A 236 -14.45 1.53 5.26
N ARG A 237 -15.42 0.61 5.39
CA ARG A 237 -16.62 0.62 4.54
C ARG A 237 -17.32 1.97 4.66
N THR A 238 -17.55 2.42 5.88
CA THR A 238 -18.19 3.71 6.18
C THR A 238 -17.36 4.89 5.63
N GLU A 239 -16.04 4.85 5.77
CA GLU A 239 -15.14 5.89 5.22
C GLU A 239 -15.20 5.97 3.69
N LEU A 240 -15.23 4.83 2.98
CA LEU A 240 -15.41 4.79 1.53
C LEU A 240 -16.74 5.39 1.07
N GLU A 241 -17.82 5.09 1.79
CA GLU A 241 -19.15 5.64 1.48
C GLU A 241 -19.19 7.16 1.72
N ILE A 242 -18.77 7.60 2.91
CA ILE A 242 -18.92 8.98 3.35
C ILE A 242 -17.94 9.90 2.63
N PHE A 243 -16.65 9.57 2.62
CA PHE A 243 -15.61 10.47 2.13
C PHE A 243 -15.30 10.28 0.65
N HIS A 244 -15.37 9.03 0.16
CA HIS A 244 -15.04 8.70 -1.23
C HIS A 244 -16.26 8.53 -2.15
N LYS A 245 -17.48 8.56 -1.59
CA LYS A 245 -18.74 8.46 -2.35
C LYS A 245 -18.83 7.18 -3.20
N VAL A 246 -18.28 6.08 -2.70
CA VAL A 246 -18.39 4.76 -3.32
C VAL A 246 -19.75 4.14 -2.96
N SER A 247 -20.42 3.53 -3.95
CA SER A 247 -21.70 2.85 -3.74
C SER A 247 -21.53 1.61 -2.85
N LYS A 248 -22.43 1.43 -1.87
CA LYS A 248 -22.40 0.33 -0.88
C LYS A 248 -22.27 -1.06 -1.52
N ASN A 249 -23.01 -1.29 -2.61
CA ASN A 249 -23.03 -2.55 -3.34
C ASN A 249 -21.70 -2.92 -4.03
N LYS A 250 -20.72 -2.00 -4.02
CA LYS A 250 -19.37 -2.24 -4.52
C LYS A 250 -18.34 -2.42 -3.42
N ILE A 251 -18.72 -2.34 -2.14
CA ILE A 251 -17.78 -2.35 -1.01
C ILE A 251 -17.86 -3.70 -0.29
N PHE A 252 -16.75 -4.41 -0.25
CA PHE A 252 -16.63 -5.74 0.32
C PHE A 252 -15.62 -5.74 1.46
N GLU A 253 -16.01 -6.31 2.60
CA GLU A 253 -15.13 -6.52 3.74
C GLU A 253 -14.41 -7.85 3.57
N VAL A 254 -13.13 -7.79 3.25
CA VAL A 254 -12.30 -8.98 2.96
C VAL A 254 -11.15 -9.14 3.95
N GLY A 255 -11.06 -8.27 4.95
CA GLY A 255 -9.94 -8.24 5.88
C GLY A 255 -8.68 -7.64 5.26
N SER A 256 -7.54 -7.95 5.87
CA SER A 256 -6.24 -7.39 5.50
C SER A 256 -5.24 -8.52 5.28
N PRO A 257 -5.06 -8.98 4.02
CA PRO A 257 -4.25 -10.16 3.75
C PRO A 257 -2.79 -10.03 4.19
N GLN A 258 -2.29 -8.79 4.33
CA GLN A 258 -0.96 -8.52 4.86
C GLN A 258 -0.76 -8.91 6.34
N PHE A 259 -1.84 -9.18 7.09
CA PHE A 259 -1.76 -9.63 8.47
C PHE A 259 -2.06 -11.12 8.63
N ASP A 260 -2.54 -11.81 7.60
CA ASP A 260 -2.86 -13.25 7.66
C ASP A 260 -1.64 -14.08 8.10
N TYR A 261 -0.43 -13.64 7.74
CA TYR A 261 0.82 -14.26 8.20
C TYR A 261 0.92 -14.37 9.73
N TYR A 262 0.41 -13.39 10.49
CA TYR A 262 0.46 -13.42 11.95
C TYR A 262 -0.57 -14.37 12.58
N PHE A 263 -1.61 -14.75 11.83
CA PHE A 263 -2.66 -15.66 12.29
C PHE A 263 -2.38 -17.09 11.87
N PHE A 264 -1.67 -17.29 10.76
CA PHE A 264 -1.22 -18.59 10.32
C PHE A 264 0.13 -18.91 10.94
N ASN A 265 0.08 -19.57 12.11
CA ASN A 265 1.22 -20.25 12.70
C ASN A 265 1.75 -21.32 11.74
N LYS A 266 2.66 -20.95 10.83
CA LYS A 266 3.56 -21.91 10.20
C LYS A 266 4.73 -22.29 11.10
N THR A 267 4.97 -21.52 12.15
CA THR A 267 5.98 -21.83 13.15
C THR A 267 5.47 -22.93 14.08
N ASN A 268 5.45 -24.17 13.57
CA ASN A 268 5.72 -25.33 14.43
C ASN A 268 7.17 -25.29 14.97
N GLU A 269 7.99 -24.33 14.52
CA GLU A 269 9.27 -24.02 15.13
C GLU A 269 9.07 -23.43 16.52
N LYS A 270 9.26 -24.31 17.51
CA LYS A 270 9.28 -23.96 18.94
C LYS A 270 10.37 -22.95 19.29
N ASN A 271 11.32 -22.69 18.38
CA ASN A 271 12.46 -21.81 18.63
C ASN A 271 12.63 -20.74 17.53
N LEU A 272 11.99 -19.58 17.74
CA LEU A 272 12.14 -18.41 16.87
C LEU A 272 13.60 -17.90 16.80
N THR A 273 14.43 -18.20 17.79
CA THR A 273 15.85 -17.83 17.82
C THR A 273 16.61 -18.52 16.69
N ASP A 274 16.36 -19.82 16.48
CA ASP A 274 16.97 -20.61 15.41
C ASP A 274 16.41 -20.17 14.05
N TYR A 275 15.10 -19.96 13.95
CA TYR A 275 14.43 -19.52 12.72
C TYR A 275 15.01 -18.22 12.16
N PHE A 276 15.15 -17.20 13.02
CA PHE A 276 15.69 -15.90 12.62
C PHE A 276 17.23 -15.85 12.65
N ASN A 277 17.89 -16.95 13.05
CA ASN A 277 19.33 -17.01 13.29
C ASN A 277 19.83 -15.83 14.14
N ILE A 278 19.09 -15.52 15.20
CA ILE A 278 19.42 -14.47 16.16
C ILE A 278 20.09 -15.09 17.38
N LYS A 279 20.92 -14.34 18.09
CA LYS A 279 21.47 -14.82 19.36
C LYS A 279 20.36 -14.91 20.40
N ASN A 280 20.51 -15.85 21.33
CA ASN A 280 19.58 -15.99 22.43
C ASN A 280 19.58 -14.70 23.26
N PRO A 281 18.43 -14.01 23.44
CA PRO A 281 18.37 -12.78 24.21
C PRO A 281 18.93 -12.93 25.63
N LYS A 282 18.79 -14.10 26.28
CA LYS A 282 19.37 -14.36 27.61
C LYS A 282 20.91 -14.33 27.63
N SER A 283 21.55 -14.54 26.48
CA SER A 283 23.01 -14.47 26.33
C SER A 283 23.53 -13.08 25.97
N GLU A 284 22.67 -12.20 25.44
CA GLU A 284 23.04 -10.82 25.06
C GLU A 284 22.59 -9.78 26.08
N PHE A 285 21.48 -10.02 26.75
CA PHE A 285 20.89 -9.14 27.74
C PHE A 285 20.94 -9.83 29.10
N PHE A 286 21.20 -9.05 30.16
CA PHE A 286 21.11 -9.52 31.55
C PHE A 286 19.63 -9.69 31.95
N LEU A 287 18.99 -10.72 31.39
CA LEU A 287 17.60 -11.09 31.66
C LEU A 287 17.58 -12.29 32.61
N ASP A 288 17.19 -12.05 33.86
CA ASP A 288 16.79 -13.10 34.80
C ASP A 288 15.33 -13.50 34.57
N ASP A 289 14.88 -14.62 35.16
CA ASP A 289 13.50 -15.10 34.98
C ASP A 289 12.45 -14.15 35.60
N ASP A 290 12.88 -13.24 36.49
CA ASP A 290 12.06 -12.19 37.10
C ASP A 290 12.09 -10.86 36.31
N SER A 291 12.87 -10.78 35.24
CA SER A 291 13.01 -9.56 34.42
C SER A 291 11.70 -9.21 33.73
N LYS A 292 11.21 -7.99 34.01
CA LYS A 292 10.07 -7.40 33.29
C LYS A 292 10.55 -6.78 31.99
N LEU A 293 10.24 -7.41 30.86
CA LEU A 293 10.58 -6.88 29.55
C LEU A 293 9.58 -5.81 29.11
N ILE A 294 10.09 -4.61 28.79
CA ILE A 294 9.32 -3.55 28.11
C ILE A 294 9.80 -3.50 26.66
N PHE A 295 8.95 -3.91 25.72
CA PHE A 295 9.21 -3.70 24.31
C PHE A 295 8.84 -2.27 23.91
N PHE A 296 9.84 -1.50 23.47
CA PHE A 296 9.64 -0.14 22.99
C PHE A 296 10.09 -0.02 21.54
N ALA A 297 9.12 0.03 20.62
CA ALA A 297 9.36 0.25 19.20
C ALA A 297 9.03 1.70 18.84
N THR A 298 10.01 2.40 18.27
CA THR A 298 9.89 3.81 17.89
C THR A 298 9.71 3.95 16.38
N ASN A 299 9.41 5.16 15.91
CA ASN A 299 9.33 5.42 14.49
C ASN A 299 10.73 5.42 13.84
N ARG A 300 10.75 5.40 12.50
CA ARG A 300 12.00 5.63 11.76
C ARG A 300 12.57 7.00 12.14
N SER A 301 13.90 7.12 12.16
CA SER A 301 14.64 8.34 12.57
C SER A 301 14.21 9.65 11.90
N HIS A 302 13.63 9.60 10.70
CA HIS A 302 13.10 10.80 10.00
C HIS A 302 11.64 11.14 10.34
N ARG A 303 10.92 10.27 11.05
CA ARG A 303 9.53 10.44 11.51
C ARG A 303 9.41 10.69 13.01
N GLY A 304 10.41 10.27 13.79
CA GLY A 304 10.42 10.33 15.25
C GLY A 304 11.50 11.25 15.83
N ILE A 305 11.50 12.53 15.46
CA ILE A 305 12.48 13.49 16.02
C ILE A 305 12.21 13.66 17.52
N GLY A 306 13.22 13.38 18.36
CA GLY A 306 13.14 13.51 19.81
C GLY A 306 12.61 12.28 20.56
N GLU A 307 12.44 11.13 19.89
CA GLU A 307 12.00 9.89 20.56
C GLU A 307 12.97 9.40 21.65
N GLU A 308 14.25 9.75 21.57
CA GLU A 308 15.25 9.50 22.64
C GLU A 308 14.84 10.13 23.98
N SER A 309 14.17 11.28 23.95
CA SER A 309 13.65 11.93 25.17
C SER A 309 12.59 11.09 25.89
N ILE A 310 11.87 10.23 25.16
CA ILE A 310 10.90 9.30 25.76
C ILE A 310 11.65 8.25 26.60
N ILE A 311 12.77 7.74 26.09
CA ILE A 311 13.62 6.79 26.82
C ILE A 311 14.16 7.45 28.08
N HIS A 312 14.70 8.67 27.98
CA HIS A 312 15.16 9.42 29.15
C HIS A 312 14.06 9.61 30.19
N HIS A 313 12.85 10.00 29.76
CA HIS A 313 11.70 10.17 30.64
C HIS A 313 11.27 8.86 31.33
N ILE A 314 11.29 7.74 30.60
CA ILE A 314 10.99 6.42 31.17
C ILE A 314 12.05 6.06 32.22
N CYS A 315 13.33 6.16 31.88
CA CYS A 315 14.44 5.84 32.79
C CYS A 315 14.41 6.73 34.05
N GLU A 316 14.18 8.02 33.89
CA GLU A 316 14.08 8.97 35.01
C GLU A 316 12.92 8.60 35.95
N ASN A 317 11.74 8.32 35.42
CA ASN A 317 10.59 7.95 36.26
C ASN A 317 10.72 6.57 36.92
N ILE A 318 11.45 5.62 36.29
CA ILE A 318 11.84 4.35 36.92
C ILE A 318 12.78 4.63 38.10
N ALA A 319 13.83 5.42 37.88
CA ALA A 319 14.81 5.78 38.92
C ALA A 319 14.16 6.52 40.10
N LEU A 320 13.17 7.38 39.82
CA LEU A 320 12.38 8.08 40.83
C LEU A 320 11.30 7.21 41.49
N GLY A 321 11.18 5.92 41.13
CA GLY A 321 10.20 4.99 41.71
C GLY A 321 8.73 5.30 41.38
N LYS A 322 8.45 6.21 40.44
CA LYS A 322 7.07 6.68 40.16
C LYS A 322 6.16 5.57 39.63
N TYR A 323 6.72 4.56 38.96
CA TYR A 323 5.94 3.45 38.42
C TYR A 323 5.67 2.31 39.42
N ASN A 324 6.31 2.33 40.61
CA ASN A 324 6.08 1.32 41.66
C ASN A 324 4.84 1.62 42.52
N GLN A 325 4.30 2.84 42.42
CA GLN A 325 3.09 3.21 43.13
C GLN A 325 1.88 2.58 42.41
N LYS A 326 1.13 1.71 43.11
CA LYS A 326 -0.14 1.20 42.57
C LYS A 326 -1.05 2.41 42.31
N LYS A 327 -1.67 2.45 41.13
CA LYS A 327 -2.74 3.41 40.85
C LYS A 327 -3.88 3.11 41.82
N ASN A 328 -4.16 4.03 42.73
CA ASN A 328 -5.37 4.02 43.56
C ASN A 328 -6.63 4.14 42.69
#